data_AF-A0A839XII7-F1
#
_entry.id   AF-A0A839XII7-F1
#
_cell.length_a   1.000
_cell.length_b   1.000
_cell.length_c   1.000
_cell.angle_alpha   90.00
_cell.angle_beta   90.00
_cell.angle_gamma   90.00
#
_symmetry.space_group_name_H-M   'P 1'
#
loop_
_entity.id
_entity.type
_entity.pdbx_description
1 polymer ?
#
loop_
_entity_poly.entity_id
_entity_poly.type
_entity_poly.pdbx_seq_one_letter_code
_entity_poly.pdbx_strand_id
1 'polypeptide(L)'
;MTAARDAVDEANATLGAALSTMDVPADLEVVLGGIQLELLRLGDALDGDGEAPSSARIRRVLAENPLPPELPPGFSVSAGFNSAVGLIKLARMTTVRASRTVTGGAAEYLSVLADLLLASAARIDREEQRQVPLGVCGGVVGPTEWSH
;
A
#
# COMPACT_ATOMS: atom_id res chain seq x y z
N MET A 1 14.56 -1.05 -22.75
CA MET A 1 13.54 -1.32 -21.72
C MET A 1 13.44 -2.81 -21.49
N THR A 2 13.65 -3.23 -20.25
CA THR A 2 13.57 -4.63 -19.81
C THR A 2 12.23 -4.86 -19.10
N ALA A 3 11.76 -6.12 -19.06
CA ALA A 3 10.55 -6.46 -18.32
C ALA A 3 10.61 -6.10 -16.83
N ALA A 4 11.82 -6.04 -16.25
CA ALA A 4 12.05 -5.62 -14.88
C ALA A 4 11.82 -4.12 -14.69
N ARG A 5 12.34 -3.29 -15.61
CA ARG A 5 12.10 -1.83 -15.61
C ARG A 5 10.63 -1.51 -15.76
N ASP A 6 9.96 -2.12 -16.73
CA ASP A 6 8.52 -1.90 -16.97
C ASP A 6 7.67 -2.24 -15.73
N ALA A 7 8.03 -3.31 -15.00
CA ALA A 7 7.33 -3.68 -13.77
C ALA A 7 7.56 -2.68 -12.62
N VAL A 8 8.76 -2.13 -12.50
CA VAL A 8 9.07 -1.06 -11.51
C VAL A 8 8.32 0.23 -11.86
N ASP A 9 8.25 0.57 -13.14
CA ASP A 9 7.51 1.75 -13.63
C ASP A 9 6.02 1.63 -13.37
N GLU A 10 5.45 0.44 -13.61
CA GLU A 10 4.05 0.16 -13.30
C GLU A 10 3.77 0.27 -11.79
N ALA A 11 4.68 -0.23 -10.95
CA ALA A 11 4.56 -0.07 -9.50
C ALA A 11 4.63 1.40 -9.07
N ASN A 12 5.53 2.18 -9.68
CA ASN A 12 5.68 3.61 -9.39
C ASN A 12 4.46 4.42 -9.85
N ALA A 13 3.92 4.11 -11.04
CA ALA A 13 2.72 4.75 -11.57
C ALA A 13 1.50 4.46 -10.69
N THR A 14 1.35 3.20 -10.24
CA THR A 14 0.27 2.81 -9.35
C THR A 14 0.37 3.49 -7.99
N LEU A 15 1.59 3.64 -7.44
CA LEU A 15 1.81 4.42 -6.24
C LEU A 15 1.45 5.91 -6.44
N GLY A 16 1.80 6.48 -7.59
CA GLY A 16 1.42 7.86 -7.94
C GLY A 16 -0.09 8.05 -8.05
N ALA A 17 -0.80 7.07 -8.60
CA ALA A 17 -2.26 7.09 -8.64
C ALA A 17 -2.86 7.07 -7.23
N ALA A 18 -2.29 6.28 -6.31
CA ALA A 18 -2.70 6.27 -4.90
C ALA A 18 -2.48 7.63 -4.22
N LEU A 19 -1.31 8.26 -4.43
CA LEU A 19 -0.96 9.57 -3.87
C LEU A 19 -1.79 10.72 -4.44
N SER A 20 -2.37 10.53 -5.63
CA SER A 20 -3.26 11.51 -6.26
C SER A 20 -4.66 11.54 -5.65
N THR A 21 -4.96 10.65 -4.69
CA THR A 21 -6.21 10.69 -3.92
C THR A 21 -6.10 11.71 -2.79
N MET A 22 -7.21 12.39 -2.45
CA MET A 22 -7.25 13.35 -1.33
C MET A 22 -7.29 12.65 0.05
N ASP A 23 -7.27 11.32 0.07
CA ASP A 23 -7.57 10.50 1.24
C ASP A 23 -6.30 9.91 1.90
N VAL A 24 -5.10 10.25 1.41
CA VAL A 24 -3.82 9.85 2.01
C VAL A 24 -3.41 10.87 3.08
N PRO A 25 -3.11 10.42 4.32
CA PRO A 25 -2.56 11.30 5.36
C PRO A 25 -1.27 12.00 4.90
N ALA A 26 -1.13 13.29 5.19
CA ALA A 26 -0.02 14.12 4.70
C ALA A 26 1.37 13.59 5.09
N ASP A 27 1.51 12.96 6.25
CA ASP A 27 2.78 12.35 6.67
C ASP A 27 3.11 11.10 5.82
N LEU A 28 2.11 10.31 5.45
CA LEU A 28 2.27 9.20 4.52
C LEU A 28 2.53 9.69 3.10
N GLU A 29 1.91 10.79 2.67
CA GLU A 29 2.14 11.40 1.36
C GLU A 29 3.62 11.79 1.19
N VAL A 30 4.22 12.44 2.19
CA VAL A 30 5.64 12.82 2.17
C VAL A 30 6.55 11.58 2.08
N VAL A 31 6.24 10.54 2.86
CA VAL A 31 7.02 9.29 2.85
C VAL A 31 6.93 8.60 1.49
N LEU A 32 5.72 8.38 0.99
CA LEU A 32 5.44 7.66 -0.25
C LEU A 32 5.88 8.45 -1.49
N GLY A 33 5.78 9.78 -1.48
CA GLY A 33 6.34 10.64 -2.52
C GLY A 33 7.86 10.53 -2.60
N GLY A 34 8.54 10.44 -1.45
CA GLY A 34 9.97 10.15 -1.42
C GLY A 34 10.33 8.77 -1.99
N ILE A 35 9.44 7.79 -1.85
CA ILE A 35 9.62 6.44 -2.40
C ILE A 35 9.42 6.42 -3.92
N GLN A 36 8.55 7.26 -4.50
CA GLN A 36 8.42 7.37 -5.95
C GLN A 36 9.73 7.78 -6.62
N LEU A 37 10.48 8.69 -5.98
CA LEU A 37 11.80 9.08 -6.46
C LEU A 37 12.81 7.92 -6.34
N GLU A 38 12.74 7.13 -5.27
CA GLU A 38 13.58 5.94 -5.11
C GLU A 38 13.24 4.85 -6.12
N LEU A 39 11.96 4.66 -6.48
CA LEU A 39 11.54 3.74 -7.54
C LEU A 39 12.03 4.18 -8.93
N LEU A 40 12.02 5.49 -9.21
CA LEU A 40 12.60 6.03 -10.43
C LEU A 40 14.10 5.69 -10.53
N ARG A 41 14.85 5.97 -9.46
CA ARG A 41 16.29 5.64 -9.37
C ARG A 41 16.56 4.14 -9.44
N LEU A 42 15.69 3.33 -8.85
CA LEU A 42 15.80 1.88 -8.96
C LEU A 42 15.70 1.43 -10.41
N GLY A 43 14.78 2.00 -11.17
CA GLY A 43 14.67 1.65 -12.58
C GLY A 43 15.86 2.13 -13.42
N ASP A 44 16.45 3.29 -13.11
CA ASP A 44 17.72 3.72 -13.72
C ASP A 44 18.84 2.71 -13.42
N ALA A 45 18.94 2.26 -12.16
CA ALA A 45 19.92 1.25 -11.76
C ALA A 45 19.71 -0.11 -12.44
N LEU A 46 18.47 -0.47 -12.78
CA LEU A 46 18.17 -1.69 -13.56
C LEU A 46 18.61 -1.58 -15.02
N ASP A 47 18.68 -0.38 -15.58
CA ASP A 47 19.23 -0.11 -16.90
C ASP A 47 20.78 0.03 -16.87
N GLY A 48 21.40 -0.10 -15.69
CA GLY A 48 22.84 -0.01 -15.48
C GLY A 48 23.33 1.38 -15.03
N ASP A 49 22.42 2.31 -14.80
CA ASP A 49 22.72 3.69 -14.42
C ASP A 49 22.57 3.90 -12.92
N GLY A 50 23.70 3.89 -12.21
CA GLY A 50 23.75 4.16 -10.77
C GLY A 50 23.52 2.93 -9.89
N GLU A 51 23.12 3.18 -8.64
CA GLU A 51 22.96 2.14 -7.62
C GLU A 51 21.51 2.03 -7.16
N ALA A 52 21.08 0.79 -6.91
CA ALA A 52 19.75 0.52 -6.37
C ALA A 52 19.61 1.12 -4.95
N PRO A 53 18.45 1.71 -4.62
CA PRO A 53 18.20 2.26 -3.31
C PRO A 53 18.26 1.20 -2.21
N SER A 54 18.73 1.61 -1.02
CA SER A 54 18.79 0.75 0.17
C SER A 54 17.41 0.61 0.85
N SER A 55 17.10 -0.59 1.33
CA SER A 55 15.87 -0.87 2.11
C SER A 55 15.87 -0.24 3.51
N ALA A 56 17.00 0.29 3.99
CA ALA A 56 17.16 0.74 5.38
C ALA A 56 16.18 1.85 5.79
N ARG A 57 15.89 2.81 4.89
CA ARG A 57 14.93 3.88 5.15
C ARG A 57 13.52 3.32 5.31
N ILE A 58 13.08 2.46 4.39
CA ILE A 58 11.75 1.84 4.44
C ILE A 58 11.60 0.99 5.70
N ARG A 59 12.62 0.22 6.08
CA ARG A 59 12.62 -0.56 7.33
C ARG A 59 12.45 0.30 8.57
N ARG A 60 13.10 1.48 8.62
CA ARG A 60 12.93 2.43 9.73
C ARG A 60 11.50 2.95 9.82
N VAL A 61 10.94 3.37 8.68
CA VAL A 61 9.54 3.84 8.62
C VAL A 61 8.56 2.74 9.03
N LEU A 62 8.79 1.50 8.59
CA LEU A 62 7.97 0.35 8.96
C LEU A 62 8.09 0.02 10.46
N ALA A 63 9.26 0.21 11.07
CA ALA A 63 9.42 0.05 12.51
C ALA A 63 8.64 1.09 13.32
N GLU A 64 8.52 2.31 12.80
CA GLU A 64 7.70 3.39 13.39
C GLU A 64 6.20 3.18 13.13
N ASN A 65 5.84 2.50 12.04
CA ASN A 65 4.47 2.24 11.60
C ASN A 65 4.26 0.75 11.33
N PRO A 66 4.29 -0.12 12.35
CA PRO A 66 4.23 -1.55 12.14
C PRO A 66 2.86 -1.98 11.59
N LEU A 67 2.88 -3.06 10.81
CA LEU A 67 1.69 -3.80 10.45
C LEU A 67 0.90 -4.19 11.71
N PRO A 68 -0.44 -4.12 11.69
CA PRO A 68 -1.25 -4.73 12.74
C PRO A 68 -0.85 -6.20 12.92
N PRO A 69 -0.83 -6.71 14.16
CA PRO A 69 -0.51 -8.11 14.41
C PRO A 69 -1.49 -9.07 13.70
N GLU A 70 -2.74 -8.62 13.51
CA GLU A 70 -3.75 -9.33 12.73
C GLU A 70 -4.48 -8.35 11.81
N LEU A 71 -4.57 -8.72 10.53
CA LEU A 71 -5.43 -8.07 9.55
C LEU A 71 -6.75 -8.84 9.45
N PRO A 72 -7.90 -8.16 9.30
CA PRO A 72 -9.17 -8.86 9.17
C PRO A 72 -9.18 -9.77 7.92
N PRO A 73 -9.92 -10.89 7.96
CA PRO A 73 -10.04 -11.78 6.80
C PRO A 73 -10.48 -11.01 5.55
N GLY A 74 -9.79 -11.22 4.43
CA GLY A 74 -10.09 -10.54 3.17
C GLY A 74 -9.61 -9.08 3.09
N PHE A 75 -8.90 -8.56 4.10
CA PHE A 75 -8.34 -7.19 4.06
C PHE A 75 -7.53 -6.93 2.78
N SER A 76 -6.70 -7.88 2.38
CA SER A 76 -5.86 -7.75 1.18
C SER A 76 -6.64 -7.79 -0.14
N VAL A 77 -7.93 -8.15 -0.11
CA VAL A 77 -8.80 -8.32 -1.28
C VAL A 77 -9.87 -7.23 -1.36
N SER A 78 -10.41 -6.80 -0.22
CA SER A 78 -11.35 -5.69 -0.16
C SER A 78 -10.61 -4.35 -0.28
N ALA A 79 -11.10 -3.45 -1.14
CA ALA A 79 -10.55 -2.11 -1.30
C ALA A 79 -10.72 -1.24 -0.04
N GLY A 80 -11.48 -1.69 0.96
CA GLY A 80 -11.91 -0.85 2.09
C GLY A 80 -13.03 0.11 1.67
N PHE A 81 -13.36 1.06 2.53
CA PHE A 81 -14.31 2.13 2.22
C PHE A 81 -13.63 3.35 1.56
N ASN A 82 -12.30 3.45 1.71
CA ASN A 82 -11.47 4.54 1.18
C ASN A 82 -10.74 4.16 -0.11
N SER A 83 -10.83 5.06 -1.10
CA SER A 83 -10.23 4.90 -2.43
C SER A 83 -8.71 4.74 -2.40
N ALA A 84 -8.02 5.45 -1.50
CA ALA A 84 -6.58 5.36 -1.29
C ALA A 84 -6.17 3.97 -0.78
N VAL A 85 -6.96 3.35 0.09
CA VAL A 85 -6.68 2.00 0.61
C VAL A 85 -6.65 0.99 -0.54
N GLY A 86 -7.64 1.04 -1.43
CA GLY A 86 -7.69 0.19 -2.63
C GLY A 86 -6.49 0.40 -3.54
N LEU A 87 -6.12 1.65 -3.83
CA LEU A 87 -5.00 1.98 -4.71
C LEU A 87 -3.63 1.65 -4.09
N ILE A 88 -3.45 1.81 -2.78
CA ILE A 88 -2.24 1.38 -2.07
C ILE A 88 -2.10 -0.14 -2.10
N LYS A 89 -3.21 -0.88 -1.95
CA LYS A 89 -3.20 -2.35 -2.11
C LYS A 89 -2.86 -2.77 -3.54
N LEU A 90 -3.36 -2.04 -4.54
CA LEU A 90 -2.97 -2.25 -5.94
C LEU A 90 -1.48 -1.98 -6.14
N ALA A 91 -0.97 -0.86 -5.63
CA ALA A 91 0.45 -0.49 -5.68
C ALA A 91 1.31 -1.60 -5.06
N ARG A 92 0.90 -2.11 -3.90
CA ARG A 92 1.54 -3.26 -3.26
C ARG A 92 1.60 -4.48 -4.18
N MET A 93 0.50 -4.84 -4.83
CA MET A 93 0.46 -6.01 -5.71
C MET A 93 1.37 -5.85 -6.93
N THR A 94 1.43 -4.65 -7.51
CA THR A 94 2.38 -4.34 -8.59
C THR A 94 3.83 -4.39 -8.10
N THR A 95 4.12 -3.90 -6.88
CA THR A 95 5.44 -3.99 -6.26
C THR A 95 5.86 -5.44 -6.00
N VAL A 96 4.95 -6.29 -5.50
CA VAL A 96 5.20 -7.74 -5.31
C VAL A 96 5.46 -8.44 -6.63
N ARG A 97 4.78 -8.05 -7.71
CA ARG A 97 5.07 -8.59 -9.04
C ARG A 97 6.44 -8.13 -9.53
N ALA A 98 6.77 -6.84 -9.38
CA ALA A 98 8.07 -6.30 -9.75
C ALA A 98 9.23 -6.93 -8.96
N SER A 99 9.03 -7.26 -7.67
CA SER A 99 10.08 -7.92 -6.87
C SER A 99 10.47 -9.30 -7.40
N ARG A 100 9.55 -9.97 -8.12
CA ARG A 100 9.81 -11.29 -8.75
C ARG A 100 10.54 -11.19 -10.08
N THR A 101 10.66 -9.99 -10.66
CA THR A 101 11.37 -9.76 -11.93
C THR A 101 12.81 -9.28 -11.74
N VAL A 102 13.23 -9.05 -10.50
CA VAL A 102 14.57 -8.56 -10.14
C VAL A 102 15.23 -9.49 -9.12
N THR A 103 16.52 -9.28 -8.85
CA THR A 103 17.30 -10.07 -7.88
C THR A 103 18.12 -9.16 -6.95
N GLY A 104 18.69 -9.73 -5.88
CA GLY A 104 19.60 -9.01 -4.99
C GLY A 104 18.92 -7.88 -4.21
N GLY A 105 19.63 -6.77 -4.01
CA GLY A 105 19.16 -5.63 -3.22
C GLY A 105 17.87 -4.98 -3.76
N ALA A 106 17.66 -5.01 -5.08
CA ALA A 106 16.43 -4.52 -5.70
C ALA A 106 15.20 -5.34 -5.29
N ALA A 107 15.32 -6.67 -5.27
CA ALA A 107 14.24 -7.56 -4.85
C ALA A 107 13.91 -7.36 -3.36
N GLU A 108 14.95 -7.20 -2.53
CA GLU A 108 14.78 -6.91 -1.11
C GLU A 108 14.07 -5.56 -0.89
N TYR A 109 14.54 -4.51 -1.56
CA TYR A 109 13.94 -3.17 -1.49
C TYR A 109 12.46 -3.21 -1.84
N LEU A 110 12.08 -3.83 -2.97
CA LEU A 110 10.69 -3.94 -3.40
C LEU A 110 9.87 -4.82 -2.43
N SER A 111 10.44 -5.88 -1.88
CA SER A 111 9.75 -6.70 -0.88
C SER A 111 9.41 -5.91 0.38
N VAL A 112 10.37 -5.15 0.92
CA VAL A 112 10.15 -4.32 2.11
C VAL A 112 9.17 -3.18 1.80
N LEU A 113 9.22 -2.61 0.59
CA LEU A 113 8.24 -1.62 0.14
C LEU A 113 6.83 -2.20 0.13
N ALA A 114 6.64 -3.43 -0.36
CA ALA A 114 5.33 -4.08 -0.36
C ALA A 114 4.76 -4.26 1.07
N ASP A 115 5.62 -4.49 2.06
CA ASP A 115 5.22 -4.56 3.46
C ASP A 115 4.84 -3.19 4.01
N LEU A 116 5.61 -2.14 3.69
CA LEU A 116 5.24 -0.76 4.04
C LEU A 116 3.90 -0.37 3.43
N LEU A 117 3.65 -0.67 2.15
CA LEU A 117 2.38 -0.34 1.51
C LEU A 117 1.20 -1.06 2.19
N LEU A 118 1.39 -2.31 2.64
CA LEU A 118 0.37 -3.01 3.42
C LEU A 118 0.12 -2.34 4.78
N ALA A 119 1.20 -1.93 5.46
CA ALA A 119 1.13 -1.22 6.74
C ALA A 119 0.37 0.11 6.60
N SER A 120 0.71 0.89 5.57
CA SER A 120 0.06 2.16 5.23
C SER A 120 -1.42 1.98 4.93
N ALA A 121 -1.79 0.99 4.10
CA ALA A 121 -3.19 0.67 3.82
C ALA A 121 -3.95 0.34 5.12
N ALA A 122 -3.35 -0.46 6.00
CA ALA A 122 -3.97 -0.85 7.27
C ALA A 122 -4.04 0.31 8.27
N ARG A 123 -3.15 1.29 8.18
CA ARG A 123 -3.20 2.52 8.98
C ARG A 123 -4.34 3.42 8.51
N ILE A 124 -4.44 3.68 7.20
CA ILE A 124 -5.48 4.53 6.62
C ILE A 124 -6.88 3.97 6.91
N ASP A 125 -7.08 2.67 6.69
CA ASP A 125 -8.36 2.00 6.96
C ASP A 125 -8.77 2.09 8.44
N ARG A 126 -7.81 1.99 9.37
CA ARG A 126 -8.05 2.18 10.81
C ARG A 126 -8.38 3.62 11.19
N GLU A 127 -7.74 4.59 10.55
CA GLU A 127 -8.02 6.01 10.77
C GLU A 127 -9.43 6.37 10.28
N GLU A 128 -9.83 5.86 9.11
CA GLU A 128 -11.18 6.03 8.57
C GLU A 128 -12.24 5.38 9.46
N GLN A 129 -12.05 4.13 9.89
CA GLN A 129 -12.99 3.44 10.79
C GLN A 129 -13.20 4.17 12.12
N ARG A 130 -12.19 4.89 12.62
CA ARG A 130 -12.31 5.74 13.82
C ARG A 130 -13.11 7.02 13.57
N GLN A 131 -13.16 7.49 12.33
CA GLN A 131 -13.90 8.69 11.93
C GLN A 131 -15.36 8.40 11.59
N VAL A 132 -15.70 7.17 11.24
CA VAL A 132 -17.10 6.74 11.12
C VAL A 132 -17.73 6.76 12.53
N PRO A 133 -18.67 7.68 12.83
CA PRO A 133 -19.43 7.59 14.07
C PRO A 133 -20.13 6.23 14.04
N LEU A 134 -20.05 5.45 15.11
CA LEU A 134 -20.84 4.23 15.29
C LEU A 134 -22.34 4.59 15.36
N GLY A 135 -22.90 4.99 14.22
CA GLY A 135 -24.31 5.13 13.93
C GLY A 135 -24.69 4.00 12.99
N VAL A 136 -24.49 2.76 13.43
CA VAL A 136 -25.12 1.61 12.78
C VAL A 136 -26.62 1.75 13.04
N CYS A 137 -27.32 2.42 12.13
CA CYS A 137 -28.77 2.30 11.97
C CYS A 137 -29.09 0.92 11.36
N GLY A 138 -28.63 -0.14 12.03
CA GLY A 138 -29.12 -1.50 11.86
C GLY A 138 -30.18 -1.72 12.91
N GLY A 139 -31.32 -1.05 12.75
CA GLY A 139 -32.53 -1.44 13.45
C GLY A 139 -32.72 -2.93 13.18
N VAL A 140 -32.61 -3.71 14.25
CA VAL A 140 -32.98 -5.11 14.30
C VAL A 140 -34.39 -5.19 13.73
N VAL A 141 -34.53 -5.66 12.49
CA VAL A 141 -35.80 -6.18 12.02
C VAL A 141 -35.97 -7.46 12.82
N GLY A 142 -36.64 -7.31 13.97
CA GLY A 142 -37.09 -8.46 14.76
C GLY A 142 -37.97 -9.35 13.88
N PRO A 143 -37.94 -10.67 14.09
CA PRO A 143 -38.81 -11.57 13.35
C PRO A 143 -40.26 -11.11 13.57
N THR A 144 -40.96 -10.84 12.48
CA THR A 144 -42.39 -10.56 12.51
C THR A 144 -43.08 -11.76 13.16
N GLU A 145 -43.68 -11.53 14.33
CA GLU A 145 -44.57 -12.48 14.96
C GLU A 145 -45.76 -12.73 14.01
N TRP A 146 -45.81 -13.92 13.44
CA TRP A 146 -47.04 -14.44 12.85
C TRP A 146 -47.95 -14.85 14.02
N SER A 147 -48.87 -13.97 14.39
CA SER A 147 -49.99 -14.32 15.25
C SER A 147 -51.22 -14.60 14.39
N HIS A 148 -51.61 -15.88 14.40
CA HIS A 148 -52.93 -16.51 14.21
C HIS A 148 -54.06 -15.73 13.53
#